data_AF-A0A1V4SB23-F1
#
_entry.id   AF-A0A1V4SB23-F1
#
_cell.length_a   1.000
_cell.length_b   1.000
_cell.length_c   1.000
_cell.angle_alpha   90.00
_cell.angle_beta   90.00
_cell.angle_gamma   90.00
#
_symmetry.space_group_name_H-M   'P 1'
#
loop_
_entity.id
_entity.type
_entity.pdbx_description
1 polymer ?
#
loop_
_entity_poly.entity_id
_entity_poly.type
_entity_poly.pdbx_seq_one_letter_code
_entity_poly.pdbx_strand_id
1 'polypeptide(L)' 'MESYLIRIYRRDPKHPEAIAGTVGKVGAEETRAFMNLNELGKIIIGKKKQEGEKDAYQKKAKD' A
#
# COMPACT_ATOMS: atom_id res chain seq x y z
N MET A 1 -15.43 8.63 -2.50
CA MET A 1 -14.47 8.58 -1.38
C MET A 1 -13.79 7.22 -1.43
N GLU A 2 -12.46 7.16 -1.35
CA GLU A 2 -11.75 5.88 -1.30
C GLU A 2 -11.63 5.40 0.15
N SER A 3 -11.85 4.12 0.39
CA SER A 3 -11.74 3.51 1.72
C SER A 3 -10.62 2.48 1.73
N TYR A 4 -9.85 2.45 2.81
CA TYR A 4 -8.72 1.54 3.00
C TYR A 4 -8.83 0.85 4.35
N LEU A 5 -8.51 -0.44 4.38
CA LEU A 5 -8.33 -1.21 5.59
C LEU A 5 -6.83 -1.30 5.90
N ILE A 6 -6.41 -0.78 7.05
CA ILE A 6 -5.02 -0.80 7.51
C ILE A 6 -4.93 -1.72 8.72
N ARG A 7 -4.05 -2.71 8.67
CA ARG A 7 -3.71 -3.59 9.80
C ARG A 7 -2.30 -3.25 10.27
N ILE A 8 -2.16 -2.83 11.52
CA ILE A 8 -0.86 -2.53 12.14
C ILE A 8 -0.46 -3.72 13.00
N TYR A 9 0.70 -4.31 12.74
CA TYR A 9 1.23 -5.45 13.50
C TYR A 9 2.34 -5.05 14.46
N ARG A 10 3.13 -4.04 14.10
CA ARG A 10 4.23 -3.54 14.92
C ARG A 10 4.18 -2.02 14.95
N ARG A 11 4.42 -1.47 16.12
CA ARG A 11 4.63 -0.04 16.36
C ARG A 11 5.76 0.11 17.35
N ASP A 12 6.76 0.91 17.01
CA ASP A 12 7.77 1.32 17.97
C ASP A 12 7.21 2.49 18.83
N PRO A 13 7.16 2.36 20.17
CA PRO A 13 6.68 3.44 21.03
C PRO A 13 7.62 4.66 21.07
N LYS A 14 8.91 4.49 20.78
CA LYS A 14 9.90 5.59 20.71
C LYS A 14 9.91 6.27 19.33
N HIS A 15 9.51 5.54 18.30
CA HIS A 15 9.46 6.00 16.91
C HIS A 15 8.07 5.74 16.30
N PRO A 16 7.07 6.62 16.54
CA PRO A 16 5.69 6.43 16.07
C PRO A 16 5.56 6.25 14.55
N GLU A 17 6.52 6.72 13.78
CA GLU A 17 6.64 6.56 12.34
C GLU A 17 7.04 5.14 11.88
N ALA A 18 7.70 4.40 12.78
CA ALA A 18 8.11 3.02 12.58
C ALA A 18 6.93 2.08 12.90
N ILE A 19 5.97 2.07 11.97
CA ILE A 19 4.85 1.12 11.97
C ILE A 19 4.97 0.15 10.81
N ALA A 20 4.76 -1.13 11.08
CA ALA A 20 4.71 -2.16 10.06
C ALA A 20 3.33 -2.83 10.03
N GLY A 21 2.83 -3.08 8.83
CA GLY A 21 1.47 -3.53 8.63
C GLY A 21 1.13 -3.87 7.19
N THR A 22 -0.17 -4.07 6.94
CA THR A 22 -0.71 -4.20 5.59
C THR A 22 -1.82 -3.19 5.35
N VAL A 23 -1.98 -2.78 4.09
CA VAL A 23 -3.05 -1.91 3.62
C VAL A 23 -3.74 -2.54 2.42
N GLY A 24 -5.07 -2.57 2.44
CA GLY A 24 -5.91 -3.00 1.32
C GLY A 24 -6.96 -1.95 0.99
N LYS A 25 -7.28 -1.77 -0.30
CA LYS A 25 -8.42 -0.92 -0.72
C LYS A 25 -9.70 -1.71 -0.49
N VAL A 26 -10.70 -1.11 0.15
CA VAL A 26 -12.00 -1.76 0.36
C VAL A 26 -12.63 -2.06 -1.00
N GLY A 27 -13.02 -3.31 -1.23
CA GLY A 27 -13.53 -3.79 -2.52
C GLY A 27 -12.47 -4.27 -3.51
N ALA A 28 -11.18 -4.27 -3.14
CA ALA A 28 -10.12 -4.91 -3.90
C ALA A 28 -9.53 -6.09 -3.11
N GLU A 29 -9.16 -7.16 -3.80
CA GLU A 29 -8.50 -8.33 -3.18
C GLU A 29 -7.00 -8.08 -2.89
N GLU A 30 -6.43 -7.01 -3.43
CA GLU A 30 -5.01 -6.70 -3.26
C GLU A 30 -4.71 -6.03 -1.92
N THR A 31 -3.86 -6.68 -1.12
CA THR A 31 -3.22 -6.11 0.07
C THR A 31 -1.73 -5.91 -0.16
N ARG A 32 -1.18 -4.79 0.34
CA ARG A 32 0.26 -4.48 0.27
C ARG A 32 0.83 -4.28 1.67
N ALA A 33 2.04 -4.74 1.91
CA ALA A 33 2.76 -4.49 3.15
C ALA A 33 3.41 -3.09 3.15
N PHE A 34 3.59 -2.51 4.33
CA PHE A 34 4.38 -1.31 4.56
C PHE A 34 5.20 -1.48 5.86
N MET A 35 6.35 -0.83 5.94
CA MET A 35 7.27 -0.89 7.08
C MET A 35 7.41 0.44 7.84
N ASN A 36 6.83 1.51 7.31
CA ASN A 36 6.80 2.84 7.93
C ASN A 36 5.65 3.69 7.34
N LEU A 37 5.37 4.83 7.98
CA LEU A 37 4.33 5.77 7.52
C LEU A 37 4.58 6.31 6.10
N ASN A 38 5.84 6.50 5.70
CA ASN A 38 6.18 7.04 4.38
C ASN A 38 5.80 6.05 3.25
N GLU A 39 6.11 4.76 3.44
CA GLU A 39 5.69 3.70 2.52
C GLU A 39 4.17 3.59 2.42
N LEU A 40 3.47 3.63 3.55
CA LEU A 40 2.01 3.65 3.58
C LEU A 40 1.45 4.83 2.77
N GLY A 41 2.02 6.03 2.98
CA GLY A 41 1.67 7.23 2.22
C GLY A 41 1.88 7.06 0.72
N LYS A 42 3.03 6.50 0.29
CA LYS A 42 3.30 6.21 -1.12
C LYS A 42 2.32 5.21 -1.72
N ILE A 43 1.85 4.22 -0.96
CA ILE A 43 0.86 3.24 -1.43
C ILE A 43 -0.50 3.91 -1.65
N ILE A 44 -0.95 4.76 -0.71
CA ILE A 44 -2.26 5.42 -0.77
C ILE A 44 -2.24 6.56 -1.81
N ILE A 45 -1.25 7.45 -1.73
CA ILE A 45 -1.14 8.64 -2.59
C ILE A 45 -0.65 8.25 -3.99
N GLY A 46 0.29 7.30 -4.08
CA GLY A 46 0.83 6.84 -5.36
C GLY A 46 -0.20 6.12 -6.24
N LYS A 47 -1.27 5.55 -5.65
CA LYS A 47 -2.39 4.99 -6.44
C LYS A 47 -3.18 6.07 -7.19
N LYS A 48 -3.24 7.33 -6.73
CA LYS A 48 -3.84 8.43 -7.52
C LYS A 48 -3.15 8.70 -8.85
N LYS A 49 -1.86 8.35 -8.99
CA LYS A 49 -1.11 8.49 -10.25
C LYS A 49 -1.17 7.26 -11.16
N GLN A 50 -1.58 6.10 -10.65
CA GLN A 50 -1.46 4.81 -11.34
C GLN A 50 -2.77 4.22 -11.86
N GLU A 51 -3.92 4.88 -11.66
CA GLU A 51 -5.17 4.51 -12.34
C GLU A 51 -5.13 4.78 -13.87
N GLY A 52 -4.01 5.32 -14.40
CA GLY A 52 -3.76 5.43 -15.85
C GLY A 52 -2.70 4.48 -16.43
N GLU A 53 -2.01 3.64 -15.63
CA GLU A 53 -0.75 3.01 -16.11
C GLU A 53 -0.50 1.57 -15.63
N LYS A 54 -1.54 0.84 -15.19
CA LYS A 54 -1.39 -0.53 -14.64
C LYS A 54 -1.91 -1.69 -15.50
N ASP A 55 -2.17 -1.46 -16.79
CA ASP A 55 -2.23 -2.56 -17.76
C ASP A 55 -0.84 -3.04 -18.25
N ALA A 56 0.24 -2.32 -17.91
CA ALA A 56 1.55 -2.56 -18.52
C ALA A 56 2.49 -3.51 -17.75
N TYR A 57 2.26 -3.81 -16.47
CA TYR A 57 3.26 -4.51 -15.64
C TYR A 57 3.05 -6.02 -15.44
N GLN A 58 1.95 -6.61 -15.93
CA GLN A 58 1.78 -8.07 -15.94
C GLN A 58 2.32 -8.76 -17.21
N LYS A 59 2.80 -8.01 -18.22
CA LYS A 59 3.29 -8.59 -19.49
C LYS A 59 4.76 -9.03 -19.50
N LYS A 60 5.54 -8.86 -18.43
CA LYS A 60 6.99 -9.18 -18.42
C LYS A 60 7.40 -10.46 -17.67
N ALA A 61 6.46 -11.34 -17.34
CA ALA A 61 6.76 -12.64 -16.71
C ALA A 61 6.52 -13.86 -17.63
N LYS A 62 6.31 -13.63 -18.95
CA LYS A 62 6.23 -14.67 -19.98
C LYS A 62 6.88 -14.16 -21.27
N ASP A 63 8.20 -14.12 -21.28
CA ASP A 63 9.03 -14.29 -22.49
C ASP A 63 10.30 -15.02 -22.06
#